data_AF-A0A369R4X7-F1
#
_entry.id   AF-A0A369R4X7-F1
#
_cell.length_a   1.000
_cell.length_b   1.000
_cell.length_c   1.000
_cell.angle_alpha   90.00
_cell.angle_beta   90.00
_cell.angle_gamma   90.00
#
_symmetry.space_group_name_H-M   'P 1'
#
loop_
_entity.id
_entity.type
_entity.pdbx_description
1 polymer ?
#
loop_
_entity_poly.entity_id
_entity_poly.type
_entity_poly.pdbx_seq_one_letter_code
_entity_poly.pdbx_strand_id
1 'polypeptide(L)'
;MREISDYFVDLSKKKANIVVDTTIYSLVAIRAAAYPFLSNYHILVTPSDDRHSVVIIFEAKLPERDINTDLKEYCNSLLDHQVRVQLDASNGKIRDLIVAHAFSPIDLQNEINSL
;
A
#
# COMPACT_ATOMS: atom_id res chain seq x y z
N MET A 1 -1.97 9.82 26.42
CA MET A 1 -2.45 9.50 25.05
C MET A 1 -1.22 9.06 24.26
N ARG A 2 -1.26 7.95 23.52
CA ARG A 2 -0.14 7.52 22.68
C ARG A 2 -0.21 8.25 21.35
N GLU A 3 0.93 8.68 20.83
CA GLU A 3 1.05 9.25 19.48
C GLU A 3 1.53 8.19 18.48
N ILE A 4 1.28 8.40 17.19
CA ILE A 4 1.80 7.53 16.12
C ILE A 4 3.34 7.45 16.19
N SER A 5 3.99 8.58 16.56
CA SER A 5 5.44 8.67 16.72
C SER A 5 6.00 7.68 17.75
N ASP A 6 5.20 7.24 18.72
CA ASP A 6 5.62 6.29 19.76
C ASP A 6 5.88 4.88 19.20
N TYR A 7 5.42 4.61 17.98
CA TYR A 7 5.60 3.33 17.27
C TYR A 7 6.77 3.36 16.27
N PHE A 8 7.47 4.49 16.14
CA PHE A 8 8.67 4.60 15.31
C PHE A 8 9.91 4.23 16.13
N VAL A 9 10.73 3.33 15.60
CA VAL A 9 11.99 2.88 16.19
C VAL A 9 13.14 3.72 15.61
N ASP A 10 14.15 4.02 16.41
CA ASP A 10 15.34 4.80 16.01
C ASP A 10 15.04 6.17 15.37
N LEU A 11 13.96 6.83 15.80
CA LEU A 11 13.57 8.13 15.25
C LEU A 11 14.64 9.20 15.54
N SER A 12 15.32 9.62 14.48
CA SER A 12 16.30 10.71 14.46
C SER A 12 15.96 11.70 13.34
N LYS A 13 16.74 12.77 13.15
CA LYS A 13 16.51 13.72 12.05
C LYS A 13 16.63 13.10 10.64
N LYS A 14 17.35 11.98 10.49
CA LYS A 14 17.66 11.38 9.19
C LYS A 14 17.20 9.95 9.03
N LYS A 15 17.00 9.23 10.12
CA LYS A 15 16.68 7.80 10.09
C LYS A 15 15.50 7.54 10.99
N ALA A 16 14.65 6.62 10.57
CA ALA A 16 13.60 6.05 11.39
C ALA A 16 13.24 4.67 10.83
N ASN A 17 12.80 3.78 11.70
CA ASN A 17 12.34 2.46 11.35
C ASN A 17 10.90 2.29 11.84
N ILE A 18 10.11 1.50 11.13
CA ILE A 18 8.77 1.11 11.56
C ILE A 18 8.62 -0.40 11.44
N VAL A 19 8.02 -1.01 12.46
CA VAL A 19 7.70 -2.43 12.45
C VAL A 19 6.24 -2.57 12.03
N VAL A 20 6.00 -3.40 11.01
CA VAL A 20 4.66 -3.62 10.44
C VAL A 20 4.33 -5.09 10.46
N ASP A 21 3.16 -5.40 11.01
CA ASP A 21 2.59 -6.75 11.05
C ASP A 21 1.99 -7.12 9.68
N THR A 22 2.51 -8.18 9.10
CA THR A 22 2.12 -8.75 7.81
C THR A 22 0.79 -9.50 7.82
N THR A 23 0.23 -9.78 9.01
CA THR A 23 -1.15 -10.28 9.15
C THR A 23 -2.19 -9.18 8.95
N ILE A 24 -1.79 -7.91 9.15
CA ILE A 24 -2.63 -6.73 8.94
C ILE A 24 -2.37 -6.12 7.56
N TYR A 25 -1.09 -5.94 7.21
CA TYR A 25 -0.66 -5.29 5.98
C TYR A 25 0.13 -6.23 5.09
N SER A 26 -0.36 -6.49 3.88
CA SER A 26 0.35 -7.32 2.91
C SER A 26 1.67 -6.67 2.46
N LEU A 27 2.64 -7.50 2.07
CA LEU A 27 3.89 -7.01 1.47
C LEU A 27 3.66 -6.17 0.20
N VAL A 28 2.57 -6.44 -0.53
CA VAL A 28 2.18 -5.64 -1.70
C VAL A 28 1.82 -4.22 -1.29
N ALA A 29 0.98 -4.07 -0.25
CA ALA A 29 0.60 -2.76 0.27
C ALA A 29 1.80 -2.00 0.85
N ILE A 30 2.67 -2.68 1.62
CA ILE A 30 3.89 -2.11 2.19
C ILE A 30 4.80 -1.51 1.10
N ARG A 31 5.06 -2.27 0.03
CA ARG A 31 5.92 -1.82 -1.07
C ARG A 31 5.28 -0.69 -1.87
N ALA A 32 3.98 -0.77 -2.13
CA ALA A 32 3.25 0.25 -2.87
C ALA A 32 3.26 1.59 -2.12
N ALA A 33 3.01 1.57 -0.80
CA ALA A 33 3.04 2.75 0.05
C ALA A 33 4.44 3.36 0.19
N ALA A 34 5.50 2.53 0.14
CA ALA A 34 6.88 3.02 0.22
C ALA A 34 7.35 3.70 -1.08
N TYR A 35 6.77 3.33 -2.22
CA TYR A 35 7.24 3.73 -3.54
C TYR A 35 7.34 5.26 -3.74
N PRO A 36 6.34 6.09 -3.37
CA PRO A 36 6.42 7.54 -3.51
C PRO A 36 7.58 8.18 -2.74
N PHE A 37 8.00 7.55 -1.63
CA PHE A 37 9.03 8.04 -0.73
C PHE A 37 10.46 7.73 -1.24
N LEU A 38 10.63 6.84 -2.22
CA LEU A 38 11.94 6.45 -2.78
C LEU A 38 12.72 7.62 -3.39
N SER A 39 12.05 8.70 -3.78
CA SER A 39 12.71 9.91 -4.26
C SER A 39 13.55 10.56 -3.15
N ASN A 40 13.02 10.62 -1.93
CA ASN A 40 13.59 11.37 -0.81
C ASN A 40 14.32 10.49 0.22
N TYR A 41 14.04 9.19 0.21
CA TYR A 41 14.58 8.23 1.18
C TYR A 41 15.27 7.05 0.49
N HIS A 42 16.32 6.54 1.10
CA HIS A 42 16.71 5.14 0.94
C HIS A 42 15.78 4.31 1.83
N ILE A 43 15.10 3.32 1.24
CA ILE A 43 14.15 2.47 1.96
C ILE A 43 14.57 1.01 1.84
N LEU A 44 14.65 0.34 2.98
CA LEU A 44 14.88 -1.10 3.07
C LEU A 44 13.70 -1.76 3.78
N VAL A 45 13.14 -2.80 3.17
CA VAL A 45 12.13 -3.66 3.79
C VAL A 45 12.78 -5.01 4.05
N THR A 46 12.86 -5.41 5.32
CA THR A 46 13.52 -6.64 5.77
C THR A 46 12.62 -7.40 6.74
N PRO A 47 12.67 -8.75 6.81
CA PRO A 47 12.02 -9.49 7.89
C PRO A 47 12.47 -8.99 9.27
N SER A 48 11.54 -9.02 10.23
CA SER A 48 11.82 -8.88 11.65
C SER A 48 12.18 -10.24 12.27
N ASP A 49 12.66 -10.26 13.51
CA ASP A 49 12.83 -11.49 14.29
C ASP A 49 11.48 -12.18 14.56
N ASP A 50 10.40 -11.41 14.56
CA ASP A 50 9.03 -11.93 14.56
C ASP A 50 8.60 -12.37 13.15
N ARG A 51 8.14 -13.62 13.03
CA ARG A 51 7.72 -14.26 11.77
C ARG A 51 6.59 -13.53 11.05
N HIS A 52 5.80 -12.76 11.79
CA HIS A 52 4.66 -12.04 11.24
C HIS A 52 4.94 -10.57 11.00
N SER A 53 6.17 -10.11 11.19
CA SER A 53 6.50 -8.69 11.08
C SER A 53 7.64 -8.42 10.10
N VAL A 54 7.60 -7.26 9.49
CA VAL A 54 8.74 -6.69 8.75
C VAL A 54 9.17 -5.38 9.38
N VAL A 55 10.46 -5.09 9.24
CA VAL A 55 11.03 -3.78 9.56
C VAL A 55 11.20 -3.01 8.27
N ILE A 56 10.65 -1.80 8.23
CA ILE A 56 10.90 -0.84 7.15
C ILE A 56 11.82 0.24 7.70
N ILE A 57 12.97 0.42 7.07
CA ILE A 57 14.00 1.40 7.45
C ILE A 57 13.96 2.53 6.43
N PHE A 58 13.81 3.76 6.94
CA PHE A 58 13.90 4.99 6.15
C PHE A 58 15.19 5.73 6.52
N GLU A 59 15.97 6.08 5.51
CA GLU A 59 17.13 6.95 5.64
C GLU A 59 17.01 8.12 4.64
N ALA A 60 16.90 9.34 5.16
CA ALA A 60 16.73 10.55 4.39
C ALA A 60 17.99 10.84 3.57
N LYS A 61 17.81 11.06 2.25
CA LYS A 61 18.91 11.43 1.35
C LYS A 61 19.43 12.84 1.61
N LEU A 62 18.57 13.72 2.14
CA LEU A 62 18.88 15.12 2.45
C LEU A 62 18.54 15.44 3.92
N PRO A 63 19.35 16.27 4.60
CA PRO A 63 19.21 16.55 6.03
C PRO A 63 17.98 17.38 6.45
N GLU A 64 17.29 18.03 5.51
CA GLU A 64 16.28 19.04 5.82
C GLU A 64 14.83 18.50 5.83
N ARG A 65 14.65 17.19 5.69
CA ARG A 65 13.31 16.57 5.66
C ARG A 65 12.80 16.30 7.07
N ASP A 66 11.52 16.58 7.29
CA ASP A 66 10.82 16.14 8.49
C ASP A 66 10.34 14.69 8.32
N ILE A 67 11.22 13.77 8.72
CA ILE A 67 10.95 12.33 8.66
C ILE A 67 9.74 11.91 9.51
N ASN A 68 9.39 12.64 10.58
CA ASN A 68 8.24 12.29 11.41
C ASN A 68 6.94 12.52 10.63
N THR A 69 6.82 13.68 10.00
CA THR A 69 5.66 14.01 9.15
C THR A 69 5.56 13.05 7.97
N ASP A 70 6.66 12.78 7.27
CA ASP A 70 6.67 11.86 6.13
C ASP A 70 6.28 10.42 6.54
N LEU A 71 6.69 9.94 7.73
CA LEU A 71 6.29 8.62 8.21
C LEU A 71 4.81 8.54 8.59
N LYS A 72 4.21 9.62 9.12
CA LYS A 72 2.77 9.67 9.34
C LYS A 72 2.00 9.57 8.03
N GLU A 73 2.47 10.25 6.99
CA GLU A 73 1.90 10.13 5.64
C GLU A 73 2.10 8.74 5.04
N TYR A 74 3.25 8.11 5.29
CA TYR A 74 3.47 6.71 4.93
C TYR A 74 2.45 5.78 5.59
N CYS A 75 2.13 5.96 6.88
CA CYS A 75 1.11 5.17 7.56
C CYS A 75 -0.29 5.33 6.92
N ASN A 76 -0.66 6.54 6.52
CA ASN A 76 -1.92 6.77 5.79
C ASN A 76 -1.91 6.07 4.43
N SER A 77 -0.81 6.19 3.69
CA SER A 77 -0.64 5.53 2.38
C SER A 77 -0.67 4.01 2.49
N LEU A 78 -0.08 3.45 3.56
CA LEU A 78 -0.09 2.02 3.84
C LEU A 78 -1.51 1.48 4.02
N LEU A 79 -2.35 2.22 4.76
CA LEU A 79 -3.76 1.85 4.94
C LEU A 79 -4.54 1.92 3.62
N ASP A 80 -4.37 2.99 2.84
CA ASP A 80 -5.02 3.14 1.53
C ASP A 80 -4.65 1.97 0.59
N HIS A 81 -3.36 1.66 0.48
CA HIS A 81 -2.91 0.55 -0.37
C HIS A 81 -3.41 -0.81 0.11
N GLN A 82 -3.51 -1.02 1.42
CA GLN A 82 -4.05 -2.28 1.96
C GLN A 82 -5.55 -2.43 1.65
N VAL A 83 -6.33 -1.36 1.76
CA VAL A 83 -7.74 -1.36 1.37
C VAL A 83 -7.88 -1.66 -0.12
N ARG A 84 -7.05 -1.06 -0.98
CA ARG A 84 -7.06 -1.36 -2.43
C ARG A 84 -6.74 -2.81 -2.72
N VAL A 85 -5.73 -3.40 -2.07
CA VAL A 85 -5.41 -4.82 -2.21
C VAL A 85 -6.60 -5.71 -1.84
N GLN A 86 -7.32 -5.36 -0.77
CA GLN A 86 -8.52 -6.11 -0.35
C GLN A 86 -9.66 -5.96 -1.36
N LEU A 87 -9.91 -4.75 -1.87
CA LEU A 87 -10.94 -4.48 -2.87
C LEU A 87 -10.66 -5.18 -4.19
N ASP A 88 -9.40 -5.20 -4.64
CA ASP A 88 -9.00 -5.92 -5.85
C ASP A 88 -9.23 -7.42 -5.70
N ALA A 89 -8.96 -7.97 -4.51
CA ALA A 89 -9.22 -9.37 -4.20
C ALA A 89 -10.72 -9.69 -4.13
N SER A 90 -11.55 -8.81 -3.55
CA SER A 90 -12.99 -9.02 -3.45
C SER A 90 -13.73 -8.82 -4.78
N ASN A 91 -13.27 -7.86 -5.59
CA ASN A 91 -13.98 -7.40 -6.79
C ASN A 91 -13.49 -8.05 -8.08
N GLY A 92 -12.45 -8.89 -8.03
CA GLY A 92 -11.95 -9.59 -9.22
C GLY A 92 -13.07 -10.32 -9.97
N LYS A 93 -13.89 -11.09 -9.25
CA LYS A 93 -15.01 -11.84 -9.86
C LYS A 93 -16.05 -10.97 -10.54
N ILE A 94 -16.46 -9.87 -9.90
CA ILE A 94 -17.49 -9.01 -10.49
C ILE A 94 -16.94 -8.22 -11.68
N ARG A 95 -15.68 -7.79 -11.62
CA ARG A 95 -14.98 -7.17 -12.76
C ARG A 95 -14.93 -8.13 -13.94
N ASP A 96 -14.56 -9.39 -13.71
CA ASP A 96 -14.45 -10.40 -14.76
C ASP A 96 -15.82 -10.68 -15.40
N LEU A 97 -16.90 -10.71 -14.60
CA LEU A 97 -18.27 -10.81 -15.10
C LEU A 97 -18.70 -9.60 -15.93
N ILE A 98 -18.38 -8.38 -15.47
CA ILE A 98 -18.69 -7.14 -16.22
C ILE A 98 -17.96 -7.14 -17.57
N VAL A 99 -16.66 -7.51 -17.58
CA VAL A 99 -15.87 -7.61 -18.81
C VAL A 99 -16.46 -8.67 -19.74
N ALA A 100 -16.72 -9.88 -19.22
CA ALA A 100 -17.32 -10.95 -20.01
C ALA A 100 -18.68 -10.55 -20.61
N HIS A 101 -19.50 -9.81 -19.88
CA HIS A 101 -20.79 -9.32 -20.37
C HIS A 101 -20.62 -8.22 -21.43
N ALA A 102 -19.78 -7.21 -21.17
CA ALA A 102 -19.52 -6.11 -22.10
C ALA A 102 -18.93 -6.56 -23.45
N PHE A 103 -18.18 -7.67 -23.44
CA PHE A 103 -17.62 -8.28 -24.64
C PHE A 103 -18.37 -9.56 -25.07
N SER A 104 -19.54 -9.83 -24.49
CA SER A 104 -20.35 -10.96 -24.93
C SER A 104 -20.82 -10.73 -26.38
N PRO A 105 -20.89 -11.78 -27.21
CA PRO A 105 -21.39 -11.65 -28.57
C PRO A 105 -22.79 -11.05 -28.55
N ILE A 106 -22.95 -9.92 -29.23
CA ILE A 106 -24.25 -9.26 -29.36
C ILE A 106 -25.08 -10.10 -30.32
N ASP A 107 -26.31 -10.44 -29.95
CA ASP A 107 -27.27 -11.02 -30.88
C ASP A 107 -27.85 -9.91 -31.77
N LEU A 108 -27.07 -9.57 -32.79
CA LEU A 108 -27.36 -8.49 -33.73
C LEU A 108 -28.74 -8.61 -34.37
N GLN A 109 -29.27 -9.82 -34.57
CA GLN A 109 -30.60 -9.98 -35.15
C GLN A 109 -31.70 -9.58 -34.17
N ASN A 110 -31.54 -9.93 -32.90
CA ASN A 110 -32.51 -9.55 -31.86
C ASN A 110 -32.47 -8.04 -31.55
N GLU A 111 -31.29 -7.41 -31.58
CA GLU A 111 -31.19 -5.95 -31.42
C GLU A 111 -31.78 -5.19 -32.62
N ILE A 112 -31.54 -5.64 -33.85
CA ILE A 112 -32.14 -5.01 -35.05
C ILE A 112 -33.67 -5.13 -35.04
N ASN A 113 -34.21 -6.25 -34.56
CA ASN A 113 -35.66 -6.47 -34.49
C ASN A 113 -36.34 -5.71 -33.33
N SER A 114 -35.58 -5.12 -32.40
CA SER A 114 -36.10 -4.37 -31.26
C SER A 114 -35.93 -2.84 -31.39
N LEU A 115 -35.38 -2.36 -32.50
CA LEU A 115 -35.34 -0.96 -32.94
C LEU A 115 -36.54 -0.61 -33.83
#